data_AF-A0A382MAZ6-F1
#
_entry.id   AF-A0A382MAZ6-F1
#
_cell.length_a   1.000
_cell.length_b   1.000
_cell.length_c   1.000
_cell.angle_alpha   90.00
_cell.angle_beta   90.00
_cell.angle_gamma   90.00
#
_symmetry.space_group_name_H-M   'P 1'
#
loop_
_entity.id
_entity.type
_entity.pdbx_description
1 polymer ?
#
loop_
_entity_poly.entity_id
_entity_poly.type
_entity_poly.pdbx_seq_one_letter_code
_entity_poly.pdbx_strand_id
1 'polypeptide(L)'
;VVISVETTGICGTDLALFSGDYPVKLPAVCGHEFVGTVKSVGKGVDKCWVGRRVTAEINNTCIAYKRAQPCLACSRGIPGHCLERTVTGIINHSGAFSEEVKVAAGTLHKIPEALDPFTAVLTEPLAAALQTYEMTPVQGDETVVVLGSG
;
A
#
# COMPACT_ATOMS: atom_id res chain seq x y z
N VAL A 1 -0.91 12.03 4.38
CA VAL A 1 -2.36 12.21 4.09
C VAL A 1 -3.11 11.34 5.08
N VAL A 2 -4.23 11.82 5.61
CA VAL A 2 -5.12 11.03 6.48
C VAL A 2 -6.35 10.66 5.67
N ILE A 3 -6.67 9.37 5.67
CA ILE A 3 -7.76 8.76 4.90
C ILE A 3 -8.74 8.19 5.91
N SER A 4 -10.03 8.51 5.75
CA SER A 4 -11.11 7.82 6.43
C SER A 4 -11.35 6.50 5.70
N VAL A 5 -11.15 5.40 6.40
CA VAL A 5 -11.20 4.04 5.83
C VAL A 5 -12.65 3.65 5.59
N GLU A 6 -12.94 3.15 4.38
CA GLU A 6 -14.25 2.64 3.99
C GLU A 6 -14.27 1.12 4.07
N THR A 7 -13.21 0.46 3.59
CA THR A 7 -13.09 -1.00 3.58
C THR A 7 -11.62 -1.39 3.61
N THR A 8 -11.29 -2.44 4.36
CA THR A 8 -9.94 -3.01 4.49
C THR A 8 -10.00 -4.52 4.28
N GLY A 9 -9.07 -5.05 3.49
CA GLY A 9 -8.86 -6.47 3.24
C GLY A 9 -8.02 -7.14 4.35
N ILE A 10 -8.08 -8.46 4.43
CA ILE A 10 -7.27 -9.26 5.35
C ILE A 10 -6.35 -10.13 4.52
N CYS A 11 -5.05 -9.97 4.71
CA CYS A 11 -4.03 -10.74 4.03
C CYS A 11 -3.44 -11.82 4.95
N GLY A 12 -2.83 -12.85 4.37
CA GLY A 12 -2.04 -13.82 5.13
C GLY A 12 -0.92 -13.18 5.96
N THR A 13 -0.39 -12.04 5.52
CA THR A 13 0.58 -11.26 6.32
C THR A 13 -0.04 -10.75 7.63
N ASP A 14 -1.29 -10.31 7.63
CA ASP A 14 -1.96 -9.88 8.88
C ASP A 14 -2.15 -11.05 9.86
N LEU A 15 -2.43 -12.25 9.34
CA LEU A 15 -2.52 -13.47 10.14
C LEU A 15 -1.17 -13.84 10.75
N ALA A 16 -0.08 -13.76 9.98
CA ALA A 16 1.27 -14.02 10.46
C ALA A 16 1.74 -13.00 11.52
N LEU A 17 1.32 -11.73 11.38
CA LEU A 17 1.54 -10.70 12.39
C LEU A 17 0.77 -11.02 13.68
N PHE A 18 -0.47 -11.47 13.55
CA PHE A 18 -1.33 -11.82 14.68
C PHE A 18 -0.83 -13.07 15.44
N SER A 19 -0.37 -14.10 14.72
CA SER A 19 0.19 -15.32 15.32
C SER A 19 1.58 -15.12 15.93
N GLY A 20 2.28 -14.04 15.56
CA GLY A 20 3.65 -13.77 15.98
C GLY A 20 4.72 -14.44 15.10
N ASP A 21 4.33 -15.08 13.99
CA ASP A 21 5.25 -15.66 13.00
C ASP A 21 6.03 -14.57 12.25
N TYR A 22 5.46 -13.38 12.15
CA TYR A 22 6.14 -12.18 11.65
C TYR A 22 6.39 -11.20 12.81
N PRO A 23 7.65 -10.98 13.22
CA PRO A 23 7.94 -10.15 14.39
C PRO A 23 7.71 -8.66 14.11
N VAL A 24 6.89 -8.03 14.96
CA VAL A 24 6.64 -6.57 14.93
C VAL A 24 6.67 -5.96 16.32
N LYS A 25 6.93 -4.64 16.36
CA LYS A 25 6.91 -3.88 17.60
C LYS A 25 5.47 -3.61 18.03
N LEU A 26 5.13 -4.00 19.25
CA LEU A 26 3.82 -3.74 19.85
C LEU A 26 3.78 -2.44 20.68
N PRO A 27 2.61 -1.77 20.80
CA PRO A 27 1.35 -2.11 20.13
C PRO A 27 1.39 -1.80 18.62
N ALA A 28 0.70 -2.62 17.83
CA ALA A 28 0.63 -2.48 16.38
C ALA A 28 -0.84 -2.47 15.90
N VAL A 29 -1.10 -1.73 14.83
CA VAL A 29 -2.37 -1.74 14.11
C VAL A 29 -2.07 -2.32 12.73
N CYS A 30 -2.62 -3.49 12.41
CA CYS A 30 -2.43 -4.18 11.13
C CYS A 30 -3.36 -3.63 10.04
N GLY A 31 -3.41 -4.29 8.87
CA GLY A 31 -4.22 -3.89 7.73
C GLY A 31 -3.44 -3.02 6.75
N HIS A 32 -3.19 -3.54 5.56
CA HIS A 32 -2.41 -2.88 4.51
C HIS A 32 -3.12 -2.83 3.16
N GLU A 33 -4.26 -3.51 3.03
CA GLU A 33 -5.12 -3.48 1.85
C GLU A 33 -6.35 -2.63 2.17
N PHE A 34 -6.51 -1.43 1.61
CA PHE A 34 -7.65 -0.58 1.97
C PHE A 34 -8.10 0.37 0.86
N VAL A 35 -9.36 0.79 0.95
CA VAL A 35 -9.94 1.90 0.20
C VAL A 35 -10.61 2.87 1.17
N GLY A 36 -10.58 4.16 0.85
CA GLY A 36 -11.22 5.18 1.67
C GLY A 36 -11.22 6.55 1.02
N THR A 37 -11.64 7.55 1.79
CA THR A 37 -11.72 8.94 1.32
C THR A 37 -10.69 9.80 2.03
N VAL A 38 -9.95 10.61 1.29
CA VAL A 38 -8.97 11.54 1.87
C VAL A 38 -9.68 12.57 2.75
N LYS A 39 -9.45 12.48 4.07
CA LYS A 39 -10.00 13.41 5.07
C LYS A 39 -9.18 14.69 5.17
N SER A 40 -7.85 14.57 5.18
CA SER A 40 -6.96 15.73 5.27
C SER A 40 -5.58 15.49 4.67
N VAL A 41 -4.91 16.57 4.30
CA VAL A 41 -3.57 16.55 3.73
C VAL A 41 -2.60 17.35 4.60
N GLY A 42 -1.32 16.93 4.61
CA GLY A 42 -0.26 17.64 5.32
C GLY A 42 0.25 18.86 4.54
N LYS A 43 1.12 19.65 5.17
CA LYS A 43 1.79 20.79 4.51
C LYS A 43 2.56 20.32 3.25
N GLY A 44 2.43 21.06 2.15
CA GLY A 44 3.12 20.78 0.89
C GLY A 44 2.49 19.67 0.04
N VAL A 45 1.38 19.08 0.50
CA VAL A 45 0.56 18.15 -0.29
C VAL A 45 -0.59 18.93 -0.94
N ASP A 46 -0.89 18.62 -2.20
CA ASP A 46 -1.98 19.25 -2.93
C ASP A 46 -3.34 19.02 -2.23
N LYS A 47 -4.09 20.11 -2.01
CA LYS A 47 -5.42 20.04 -1.39
C LYS A 47 -6.47 19.41 -2.28
N CYS A 48 -6.22 19.27 -3.58
CA CYS A 48 -7.15 18.64 -4.52
C CYS A 48 -7.46 17.18 -4.17
N TRP A 49 -6.61 16.53 -3.36
CA TRP A 49 -6.82 15.18 -2.87
C TRP A 49 -7.99 15.07 -1.88
N VAL A 50 -8.29 16.12 -1.11
CA VAL A 50 -9.33 16.07 -0.07
C VAL A 50 -10.68 15.73 -0.69
N GLY A 51 -11.40 14.79 -0.10
CA GLY A 51 -12.68 14.28 -0.60
C GLY A 51 -12.58 13.27 -1.74
N ARG A 52 -11.38 13.00 -2.28
CA ARG A 52 -11.21 11.95 -3.29
C ARG A 52 -11.19 10.57 -2.62
N ARG A 53 -11.85 9.63 -3.28
CA ARG A 53 -11.76 8.20 -2.98
C ARG A 53 -10.45 7.64 -3.54
N VAL A 54 -9.71 6.95 -2.69
CA VAL A 54 -8.34 6.51 -2.97
C VAL A 54 -8.05 5.15 -2.33
N THR A 55 -7.04 4.48 -2.88
CA THR A 55 -6.23 3.48 -2.17
C THR A 55 -4.79 4.01 -2.09
N ALA A 56 -3.89 3.27 -1.46
CA ALA A 56 -2.49 3.63 -1.39
C ALA A 56 -1.57 2.42 -1.47
N GLU A 57 -0.39 2.59 -2.06
CA GLU A 57 0.68 1.60 -1.94
C GLU A 57 1.10 1.42 -0.47
N ILE A 58 1.46 0.19 -0.10
CA ILE A 58 1.86 -0.14 1.27
C ILE A 58 3.21 0.45 1.67
N ASN A 59 4.09 0.69 0.70
CA ASN A 59 5.48 1.11 0.92
C ASN A 59 5.60 2.64 0.94
N ASN A 60 5.72 3.20 2.14
CA ASN A 60 5.94 4.63 2.33
C ASN A 60 7.43 4.96 2.20
N THR A 61 7.90 5.18 0.96
CA THR A 61 9.32 5.39 0.62
C THR A 61 9.78 6.85 0.75
N CYS A 62 11.09 7.10 0.65
CA CYS A 62 11.63 8.47 0.62
C CYS A 62 11.02 9.30 -0.51
N ILE A 63 10.81 8.69 -1.69
CA ILE A 63 10.21 9.35 -2.86
C ILE A 63 8.74 9.65 -2.60
N ALA A 64 7.99 8.70 -2.03
CA ALA A 64 6.58 8.91 -1.72
C ALA A 64 6.35 10.06 -0.71
N TYR A 65 7.28 10.24 0.23
CA TYR A 65 7.29 11.38 1.16
C TYR A 65 7.90 12.66 0.58
N LYS A 66 8.47 12.62 -0.63
CA LYS A 66 9.24 13.72 -1.24
C LYS A 66 10.35 14.23 -0.32
N ARG A 67 11.08 13.32 0.34
CA ARG A 67 12.22 13.69 1.20
C ARG A 67 13.28 14.42 0.37
N ALA A 68 13.86 15.47 0.95
CA ALA A 68 14.91 16.26 0.30
C ALA A 68 16.17 15.43 0.00
N GLN A 69 16.48 14.45 0.85
CA GLN A 69 17.60 13.54 0.68
C GLN A 69 17.06 12.10 0.64
N PRO A 70 16.87 11.51 -0.55
CA PRO A 70 16.46 10.12 -0.67
C PRO A 70 17.63 9.17 -0.35
N CYS A 71 17.32 7.99 0.20
CA CYS A 71 18.33 6.95 0.42
C CYS A 71 18.93 6.45 -0.91
N LEU A 72 20.03 5.69 -0.86
CA LEU A 72 20.74 5.20 -2.04
C LEU A 72 19.84 4.45 -3.05
N ALA A 73 18.94 3.59 -2.59
CA ALA A 73 18.02 2.89 -3.49
C ALA A 73 17.04 3.85 -4.19
N CYS A 74 16.45 4.78 -3.43
CA CYS A 74 15.55 5.79 -3.99
C CYS A 74 16.27 6.73 -4.97
N SER A 75 17.51 7.16 -4.66
CA SER A 75 18.28 8.02 -5.56
C SER A 75 18.70 7.31 -6.86
N ARG A 76 18.74 5.98 -6.85
CA ARG A 76 18.98 5.13 -8.03
C ARG A 76 17.70 4.73 -8.79
N GLY A 77 16.54 5.24 -8.38
CA GLY A 77 15.27 4.94 -9.06
C GLY A 77 14.69 3.56 -8.77
N ILE A 78 15.11 2.90 -7.69
CA ILE A 78 14.58 1.59 -7.24
C ILE A 78 13.90 1.72 -5.87
N PRO A 79 12.77 2.46 -5.78
CA PRO A 79 12.09 2.75 -4.51
C PRO A 79 11.55 1.50 -3.81
N GLY A 80 11.29 0.40 -4.53
CA GLY A 80 10.93 -0.89 -3.93
C GLY A 80 11.98 -1.42 -2.93
N HIS A 81 13.23 -0.97 -3.04
CA HIS A 81 14.32 -1.28 -2.12
C HIS A 81 14.69 -0.11 -1.20
N CYS A 82 13.78 0.84 -0.97
CA CYS A 82 14.01 1.97 -0.09
C CYS A 82 14.42 1.51 1.32
N LEU A 83 15.59 1.99 1.77
CA LEU A 83 16.21 1.61 3.05
C LEU A 83 15.53 2.27 4.26
N GLU A 84 14.78 3.34 4.03
CA GLU A 84 14.08 4.10 5.07
C GLU A 84 12.56 3.97 4.95
N ARG A 85 12.07 2.96 4.21
CA ARG A 85 10.64 2.76 4.04
C ARG A 85 10.00 2.35 5.36
N THR A 86 8.78 2.80 5.56
CA THR A 86 7.86 2.18 6.49
C THR A 86 6.75 1.51 5.69
N VAL A 87 6.15 0.46 6.23
CA VAL A 87 5.13 -0.34 5.52
C VAL A 87 3.84 -0.25 6.31
N THR A 88 2.82 0.36 5.72
CA THR A 88 1.49 0.52 6.32
C THR A 88 1.02 -0.82 6.87
N GLY A 89 0.65 -0.89 8.16
CA GLY A 89 0.15 -2.11 8.79
C GLY A 89 1.20 -3.17 9.13
N ILE A 90 2.48 -2.96 8.80
CA ILE A 90 3.53 -4.00 8.95
C ILE A 90 4.78 -3.44 9.63
N ILE A 91 5.53 -2.53 8.98
CA ILE A 91 6.85 -2.08 9.44
C ILE A 91 6.79 -0.61 9.85
N ASN A 92 6.83 -0.34 11.15
CA ASN A 92 6.94 1.01 11.72
C ASN A 92 5.88 2.01 11.18
N HIS A 93 4.70 1.51 10.82
CA HIS A 93 3.58 2.33 10.34
C HIS A 93 2.24 1.69 10.71
N SER A 94 1.37 2.43 11.40
CA SER A 94 0.00 1.96 11.71
C SER A 94 -0.80 1.70 10.43
N GLY A 95 -1.58 0.62 10.44
CA GLY A 95 -2.40 0.16 9.32
C GLY A 95 -3.84 0.63 9.35
N ALA A 96 -4.64 0.00 8.49
CA ALA A 96 -6.00 0.36 8.15
C ALA A 96 -7.08 -0.51 8.83
N PHE A 97 -6.74 -1.38 9.78
CA PHE A 97 -7.72 -1.89 10.76
C PHE A 97 -8.05 -0.81 11.81
N SER A 98 -8.48 0.34 11.32
CA SER A 98 -8.81 1.56 12.07
C SER A 98 -9.76 2.42 11.25
N GLU A 99 -10.49 3.33 11.88
CA GLU A 99 -11.35 4.30 11.19
C GLU A 99 -10.57 5.25 10.27
N GLU A 100 -9.28 5.46 10.59
CA GLU A 100 -8.40 6.32 9.81
C GLU A 100 -7.01 5.72 9.65
N VAL A 101 -6.42 5.94 8.48
CA VAL A 101 -5.03 5.57 8.19
C VAL A 101 -4.27 6.75 7.62
N LYS A 102 -3.01 6.87 8.03
CA LYS A 102 -2.08 7.87 7.49
C LYS A 102 -1.20 7.21 6.44
N VAL A 103 -0.93 7.88 5.32
CA VAL A 103 0.05 7.40 4.32
C VAL A 103 0.83 8.56 3.71
N ALA A 104 1.94 8.27 3.05
CA ALA A 104 2.66 9.23 2.21
C ALA A 104 1.78 9.70 1.05
N ALA A 105 1.86 10.97 0.65
CA ALA A 105 1.00 11.48 -0.43
C ALA A 105 1.35 10.88 -1.79
N GLY A 106 2.61 10.49 -2.00
CA GLY A 106 3.07 9.89 -3.25
C GLY A 106 2.66 8.43 -3.44
N THR A 107 2.02 7.78 -2.46
CA THR A 107 1.48 6.42 -2.63
C THR A 107 0.02 6.41 -3.08
N LEU A 108 -0.64 7.55 -3.20
CA LEU A 108 -2.09 7.63 -3.44
C LEU A 108 -2.44 7.28 -4.88
N HIS A 109 -3.44 6.41 -5.03
CA HIS A 109 -4.07 6.06 -6.30
C HIS A 109 -5.56 6.40 -6.23
N LYS A 110 -6.08 7.13 -7.23
CA LYS A 110 -7.51 7.50 -7.27
C LYS A 110 -8.33 6.26 -7.63
N ILE A 111 -9.38 5.98 -6.86
CA ILE A 111 -10.35 4.95 -7.17
C ILE A 111 -11.54 5.58 -7.92
N PRO A 112 -11.98 5.01 -9.06
CA PRO A 112 -13.19 5.45 -9.74
C PRO A 112 -14.42 5.36 -8.84
N GLU A 113 -15.31 6.35 -8.88
CA GLU A 113 -16.52 6.38 -8.04
C GLU A 113 -17.47 5.22 -8.32
N ALA A 114 -17.50 4.72 -9.55
CA ALA A 114 -18.36 3.63 -9.97
C ALA A 114 -17.88 2.24 -9.50
N LEU A 115 -16.64 2.10 -9.00
CA LEU A 115 -16.12 0.83 -8.54
C LEU A 115 -16.61 0.57 -7.11
N ASP A 116 -17.18 -0.60 -6.82
CA ASP A 116 -17.61 -0.91 -5.47
C ASP A 116 -16.40 -1.09 -4.51
N PRO A 117 -16.57 -0.86 -3.19
CA PRO A 117 -15.46 -0.96 -2.24
C PRO A 117 -14.81 -2.34 -2.14
N PHE A 118 -15.57 -3.43 -2.30
CA PHE A 118 -15.06 -4.79 -2.19
C PHE A 118 -14.20 -5.19 -3.39
N THR A 119 -14.48 -4.63 -4.57
CA THR A 119 -13.56 -4.76 -5.72
C THR A 119 -12.38 -3.81 -5.57
N ALA A 120 -12.61 -2.56 -5.15
CA ALA A 120 -11.55 -1.57 -5.03
C ALA A 120 -10.46 -1.95 -4.01
N VAL A 121 -10.84 -2.60 -2.91
CA VAL A 121 -9.88 -3.03 -1.86
C VAL A 121 -8.87 -4.06 -2.38
N LEU A 122 -9.22 -4.82 -3.42
CA LEU A 122 -8.33 -5.81 -4.05
C LEU A 122 -7.21 -5.19 -4.90
N THR A 123 -7.10 -3.86 -4.96
CA THR A 123 -6.06 -3.18 -5.73
C THR A 123 -4.65 -3.57 -5.27
N GLU A 124 -4.41 -3.66 -3.96
CA GLU A 124 -3.10 -4.04 -3.40
C GLU A 124 -2.73 -5.50 -3.74
N PRO A 125 -3.56 -6.52 -3.47
CA PRO A 125 -3.21 -7.90 -3.78
C PRO A 125 -3.11 -8.14 -5.30
N LEU A 126 -3.91 -7.44 -6.11
CA LEU A 126 -3.78 -7.47 -7.57
C LEU A 126 -2.45 -6.88 -8.03
N ALA A 127 -2.02 -5.73 -7.46
CA ALA A 127 -0.74 -5.13 -7.80
C ALA A 127 0.44 -6.06 -7.42
N ALA A 128 0.35 -6.74 -6.27
CA ALA A 128 1.33 -7.74 -5.86
C ALA A 128 1.41 -8.91 -6.85
N ALA A 129 0.26 -9.42 -7.33
CA ALA A 129 0.22 -10.48 -8.35
C ALA A 129 0.77 -10.01 -9.71
N LEU A 130 0.45 -8.77 -10.12
CA LEU A 130 0.93 -8.19 -11.38
C LEU A 130 2.45 -7.97 -11.39
N GLN A 131 3.05 -7.66 -10.24
CA GLN A 131 4.50 -7.48 -10.12
C GLN A 131 5.30 -8.69 -10.63
N THR A 132 4.79 -9.91 -10.43
CA THR A 132 5.41 -11.14 -10.96
C THR A 132 5.51 -11.11 -12.48
N TYR A 133 4.46 -10.66 -13.16
CA TYR A 133 4.41 -10.54 -14.62
C TYR A 133 5.22 -9.33 -15.12
N GLU A 134 5.33 -8.25 -14.36
CA GLU A 134 6.21 -7.14 -14.74
C GLU A 134 7.69 -7.52 -14.66
N MET A 135 8.08 -8.31 -13.64
CA MET A 135 9.45 -8.78 -13.49
C MET A 135 9.82 -9.88 -14.49
N THR A 136 8.85 -10.73 -14.85
CA THR A 136 9.03 -11.80 -15.83
C THR A 136 7.85 -11.77 -16.81
N PRO A 137 7.90 -10.90 -17.84
CA PRO A 137 6.82 -10.77 -18.81
C PRO A 137 6.62 -12.06 -19.59
N VAL A 138 5.39 -12.57 -19.58
CA VAL A 138 4.97 -13.72 -20.37
C VAL A 138 4.80 -13.28 -21.83
N GLN A 139 5.34 -14.05 -22.77
CA GLN A 139 5.32 -13.74 -24.20
C GLN A 139 4.51 -14.76 -24.99
N GLY A 140 3.74 -14.29 -25.98
CA GLY A 140 3.08 -15.13 -26.97
C GLY A 140 2.20 -16.23 -26.36
N ASP A 141 2.53 -17.49 -26.69
CA ASP A 141 1.83 -18.71 -26.31
C ASP A 141 2.54 -19.50 -25.18
N GLU A 142 3.36 -18.81 -24.38
CA GLU A 142 4.02 -19.41 -23.22
C GLU A 142 3.03 -20.03 -22.23
N THR A 143 3.38 -21.23 -21.74
CA THR A 143 2.60 -21.93 -20.72
C THR A 143 3.01 -21.45 -19.34
N VAL A 144 2.06 -20.89 -18.59
CA VAL A 144 2.25 -20.44 -17.20
C VAL A 144 1.70 -21.49 -16.23
N VAL A 145 2.50 -21.87 -15.23
CA VAL A 145 2.06 -22.75 -14.14
C VAL A 145 1.89 -21.91 -12.88
N VAL A 146 0.66 -21.90 -12.34
CA VAL A 146 0.36 -21.27 -11.05
C VAL A 146 0.34 -22.35 -9.97
N LEU A 147 1.28 -22.26 -9.01
CA LEU A 147 1.39 -23.21 -7.90
C LEU A 147 0.71 -22.65 -6.65
N GLY A 148 -0.55 -23.04 -6.45
CA GLY A 148 -1.41 -22.55 -5.35
C GLY A 148 -2.50 -21.60 -5.85
N SER A 149 -3.70 -21.69 -5.28
CA SER A 149 -4.89 -20.93 -5.71
C SER A 149 -5.51 -20.12 -4.56
N GLY A 150 -4.67 -19.74 -3.59
CA GLY A 150 -5.05 -18.97 -2.41
C GLY A 150 -4.68 -17.51 -2.53
#